data_AF-A0A2P6WFQ1-F1
#
_entry.id   AF-A0A2P6WFQ1-F1
#
_cell.length_a   1.000
_cell.length_b   1.000
_cell.length_c   1.000
_cell.angle_alpha   90.00
_cell.angle_beta   90.00
_cell.angle_gamma   90.00
#
_symmetry.space_group_name_H-M   'P 1'
#
loop_
_entity.id
_entity.type
_entity.pdbx_description
1 polymer ?
#
loop_
_entity_poly.entity_id
_entity_poly.type
_entity_poly.pdbx_seq_one_letter_code
_entity_poly.pdbx_strand_id
1 'polypeptide(L)'
;MEGSAKQHFIESYFGAFGQRIDRLQQIRKPFPDEAFTLCLVYIDRLASGHFGGNAGLNRRNFSRALKELSGNPLFGMIHPRQVMRRARHDFPSAVPIIRSVINRQRNTLVLEDELASEIRKSTLLETDKTKLVENLWRASIANIVYDHIRVAEVHGPGSGGLSFDKTVYAGNTGVTLDFDMFYNALGQILEKVRKVSMATGQWFGNPDYMRERC
;
A
#
# COMPACT_ATOMS: atom_id res chain seq x y z
N MET A 1 -9.57 -1.55 -36.48
CA MET A 1 -9.14 -2.94 -36.18
C MET A 1 -8.02 -3.03 -35.14
N GLU A 2 -7.29 -1.95 -34.83
CA GLU A 2 -6.17 -1.98 -33.85
C GLU A 2 -6.56 -2.24 -32.39
N GLY A 3 -7.78 -1.87 -31.96
CA GLY A 3 -8.23 -2.04 -30.59
C GLY A 3 -8.33 -3.51 -30.13
N SER A 4 -8.72 -4.42 -31.04
CA SER A 4 -8.91 -5.85 -30.73
C SER A 4 -7.58 -6.57 -30.48
N ALA A 5 -6.56 -6.31 -31.32
CA ALA A 5 -5.24 -6.92 -31.15
C ALA A 5 -4.57 -6.49 -29.84
N LYS A 6 -4.58 -5.18 -29.53
CA LYS A 6 -4.01 -4.65 -28.28
C LYS A 6 -4.68 -5.26 -27.04
N GLN A 7 -6.01 -5.36 -27.04
CA GLN A 7 -6.75 -5.97 -25.92
C GLN A 7 -6.39 -7.44 -25.73
N HIS A 8 -6.22 -8.21 -26.81
CA HIS A 8 -5.79 -9.60 -26.73
C HIS A 8 -4.38 -9.75 -26.12
N PHE A 9 -3.45 -8.84 -26.45
CA PHE A 9 -2.12 -8.80 -25.83
C PHE A 9 -2.18 -8.45 -24.34
N ILE A 10 -2.99 -7.46 -23.97
CA ILE A 10 -3.19 -7.07 -22.56
C ILE A 10 -3.76 -8.25 -21.77
N GLU A 11 -4.78 -8.92 -22.30
CA GLU A 11 -5.39 -10.08 -21.66
C GLU A 11 -4.40 -11.23 -21.47
N SER A 12 -3.66 -11.58 -22.54
CA SER A 12 -2.64 -12.64 -22.49
C SER A 12 -1.55 -12.34 -21.47
N TYR A 13 -1.11 -11.08 -21.38
CA TYR A 13 -0.13 -10.64 -20.38
C TYR A 13 -0.64 -10.86 -18.96
N PHE A 14 -1.84 -10.38 -18.64
CA PHE A 14 -2.40 -10.53 -17.29
C PHE A 14 -2.75 -11.98 -16.97
N GLY A 15 -3.13 -12.79 -17.96
CA GLY A 15 -3.28 -14.24 -17.80
C GLY A 15 -1.96 -14.91 -17.38
N ALA A 16 -0.87 -14.63 -18.08
CA ALA A 16 0.45 -15.14 -17.72
C ALA A 16 0.95 -14.57 -16.38
N PHE A 17 0.63 -13.32 -16.05
CA PHE A 17 0.97 -12.73 -14.75
C PHE A 17 0.19 -13.41 -13.61
N GLY A 18 -1.09 -13.71 -13.80
CA GLY A 18 -1.90 -14.48 -12.85
C GLY A 18 -1.31 -15.86 -12.56
N GLN A 19 -0.90 -16.60 -13.58
CA GLN A 19 -0.23 -17.90 -13.40
C GLN A 19 1.05 -17.82 -12.56
N ARG A 20 1.81 -16.71 -12.68
CA ARG A 20 3.01 -16.48 -11.85
C ARG A 20 2.64 -16.22 -10.39
N ILE A 21 1.55 -15.48 -10.14
CA ILE A 21 1.03 -15.28 -8.78
C ILE A 21 0.60 -16.63 -8.20
N ASP A 22 -0.21 -17.42 -8.92
CA ASP A 22 -0.69 -18.72 -8.43
C ASP A 22 0.47 -19.66 -8.06
N ARG A 23 1.58 -19.59 -8.78
CA ARG A 23 2.80 -20.36 -8.50
C ARG A 23 3.49 -19.97 -7.18
N LEU A 24 3.25 -18.78 -6.63
CA LEU A 24 3.87 -18.36 -5.37
C LEU A 24 3.51 -19.29 -4.20
N GLN A 25 2.29 -19.85 -4.16
CA GLN A 25 1.92 -20.83 -3.13
C GLN A 25 2.75 -22.13 -3.24
N GLN A 26 3.14 -22.50 -4.45
CA GLN A 26 4.01 -23.66 -4.68
C GLN A 26 5.45 -23.36 -4.28
N ILE A 27 5.95 -22.16 -4.61
CA ILE A 27 7.30 -21.69 -4.25
C ILE A 27 7.45 -21.55 -2.74
N ARG A 28 6.40 -21.08 -2.04
CA ARG A 28 6.42 -20.88 -0.58
C ARG A 28 6.77 -22.14 0.20
N LYS A 29 6.45 -23.33 -0.31
CA LYS A 29 6.69 -24.60 0.39
C LYS A 29 8.19 -24.86 0.60
N PRO A 30 9.03 -24.87 -0.45
CA PRO A 30 10.49 -24.98 -0.28
C PRO A 30 11.18 -23.65 0.03
N PHE A 31 10.61 -22.51 -0.37
CA PHE A 31 11.27 -21.20 -0.41
C PHE A 31 10.31 -20.09 0.08
N PRO A 32 9.98 -20.05 1.39
CA PRO A 32 8.98 -19.14 1.93
C PRO A 32 9.37 -17.66 1.78
N ASP A 33 10.63 -17.31 2.02
CA ASP A 33 11.11 -15.94 1.97
C ASP A 33 11.19 -15.43 0.52
N GLU A 34 11.62 -16.26 -0.42
CA GLU A 34 11.63 -15.93 -1.84
C GLU A 34 10.21 -15.76 -2.39
N ALA A 35 9.27 -16.61 -1.99
CA ALA A 35 7.86 -16.44 -2.36
C ALA A 35 7.32 -15.12 -1.81
N PHE A 36 7.69 -14.76 -0.58
CA PHE A 36 7.24 -13.52 0.03
C PHE A 36 7.86 -12.28 -0.65
N THR A 37 9.16 -12.32 -0.92
CA THR A 37 9.87 -11.29 -1.69
C THR A 37 9.22 -11.09 -3.05
N LEU A 38 8.97 -12.17 -3.80
CA LEU A 38 8.32 -12.10 -5.11
C LEU A 38 6.90 -11.53 -5.02
N CYS A 39 6.13 -11.90 -3.98
CA CYS A 39 4.81 -11.34 -3.74
C CYS A 39 4.87 -9.80 -3.64
N LEU A 40 5.80 -9.27 -2.85
CA LEU A 40 5.96 -7.81 -2.67
C LEU A 40 6.47 -7.13 -3.95
N VAL A 41 7.38 -7.77 -4.69
CA VAL A 41 7.86 -7.27 -5.98
C VAL A 41 6.74 -7.20 -7.02
N TYR A 42 5.83 -8.20 -7.05
CA TYR A 42 4.68 -8.19 -7.95
C TYR A 42 3.68 -7.09 -7.60
N ILE A 43 3.45 -6.82 -6.30
CA ILE A 43 2.65 -5.67 -5.86
C ILE A 43 3.29 -4.36 -6.36
N ASP A 44 4.59 -4.17 -6.15
CA ASP A 44 5.32 -2.97 -6.59
C ASP A 44 5.24 -2.80 -8.11
N ARG A 45 5.37 -3.90 -8.88
CA ARG A 45 5.24 -3.89 -10.33
C ARG A 45 3.85 -3.43 -10.79
N LEU A 46 2.78 -3.99 -10.22
CA LEU A 46 1.41 -3.60 -10.55
C LEU A 46 1.14 -2.15 -10.13
N ALA A 47 1.61 -1.75 -8.96
CA ALA A 47 1.47 -0.40 -8.43
C ALA A 47 2.13 0.65 -9.33
N SER A 48 3.40 0.45 -9.70
CA SER A 48 4.12 1.37 -10.59
C SER A 48 3.55 1.35 -12.02
N GLY A 49 3.01 0.22 -12.49
CA GLY A 49 2.32 0.18 -13.78
C GLY A 49 1.04 1.02 -13.76
N HIS A 50 0.23 0.85 -12.73
CA HIS A 50 -1.11 1.44 -12.63
C HIS A 50 -1.09 2.94 -12.28
N PHE A 51 -0.28 3.34 -11.30
CA PHE A 51 -0.22 4.74 -10.85
C PHE A 51 0.84 5.57 -11.57
N GLY A 52 1.72 4.93 -12.36
CA GLY A 52 2.74 5.60 -13.16
C GLY A 52 3.78 6.38 -12.36
N GLY A 53 4.42 7.33 -13.05
CA GLY A 53 5.33 8.31 -12.47
C GLY A 53 6.83 7.97 -12.54
N ASN A 54 7.63 9.00 -12.29
CA ASN A 54 9.11 8.95 -12.35
C ASN A 54 9.73 8.13 -11.20
N ALA A 55 11.02 7.82 -11.35
CA ALA A 55 11.85 7.25 -10.30
C ALA A 55 11.67 8.02 -8.96
N GLY A 56 11.44 7.29 -7.88
CA GLY A 56 11.22 7.84 -6.53
C GLY A 56 9.78 7.77 -6.02
N LEU A 57 8.79 7.47 -6.88
CA LEU A 57 7.37 7.34 -6.48
C LEU A 57 6.96 5.93 -6.06
N ASN A 58 7.82 4.91 -6.23
CA ASN A 58 7.51 3.50 -5.95
C ASN A 58 6.92 3.29 -4.55
N ARG A 59 7.49 3.93 -3.53
CA ARG A 59 6.98 3.86 -2.15
C ARG A 59 5.54 4.35 -2.03
N ARG A 60 5.22 5.48 -2.66
CA ARG A 60 3.88 6.07 -2.63
C ARG A 60 2.92 5.19 -3.42
N ASN A 61 3.32 4.72 -4.61
CA ASN A 61 2.51 3.86 -5.45
C ASN A 61 2.21 2.52 -4.79
N PHE A 62 3.22 1.87 -4.21
CA PHE A 62 3.06 0.63 -3.44
C PHE A 62 2.06 0.82 -2.29
N SER A 63 2.25 1.87 -1.49
CA SER A 63 1.35 2.17 -0.37
C SER A 63 -0.08 2.43 -0.84
N ARG A 64 -0.21 3.15 -1.96
CA ARG A 64 -1.50 3.46 -2.60
C ARG A 64 -2.18 2.20 -3.15
N ALA A 65 -1.45 1.29 -3.78
CA ALA A 65 -1.99 0.02 -4.27
C ALA A 65 -2.52 -0.85 -3.13
N LEU A 66 -1.76 -0.97 -2.03
CA LEU A 66 -2.24 -1.69 -0.86
C LEU A 66 -3.49 -1.03 -0.25
N LYS A 67 -3.55 0.30 -0.17
CA LYS A 67 -4.71 1.00 0.39
C LYS A 67 -5.95 0.90 -0.51
N GLU A 68 -5.81 1.22 -1.80
CA GLU A 68 -6.95 1.41 -2.71
C GLU A 68 -7.37 0.10 -3.42
N LEU A 69 -6.42 -0.79 -3.68
CA LEU A 69 -6.63 -1.92 -4.59
C LEU A 69 -6.66 -3.28 -3.86
N SER A 70 -6.01 -3.46 -2.71
CA SER A 70 -5.94 -4.76 -2.01
C SER A 70 -7.28 -5.32 -1.52
N GLY A 71 -8.29 -4.48 -1.32
CA GLY A 71 -9.54 -4.89 -0.66
C GLY A 71 -9.41 -5.11 0.85
N ASN A 72 -8.23 -4.90 1.45
CA ASN A 72 -8.01 -5.01 2.90
C ASN A 72 -7.89 -3.61 3.54
N PRO A 73 -8.89 -3.19 4.34
CA PRO A 73 -8.92 -1.85 4.94
C PRO A 73 -7.79 -1.59 5.93
N LEU A 74 -7.16 -2.63 6.49
CA LEU A 74 -6.02 -2.50 7.41
C LEU A 74 -4.90 -1.64 6.83
N PHE A 75 -4.60 -1.79 5.54
CA PHE A 75 -3.49 -1.09 4.89
C PHE A 75 -3.66 0.43 4.89
N GLY A 76 -4.91 0.92 4.86
CA GLY A 76 -5.23 2.35 4.94
C GLY A 76 -5.25 2.91 6.35
N MET A 77 -5.13 2.08 7.38
CA MET A 77 -5.20 2.54 8.76
C MET A 77 -3.91 3.25 9.19
N ILE A 78 -4.04 4.27 10.02
CA ILE A 78 -2.94 5.06 10.58
C ILE A 78 -2.46 4.47 11.88
N HIS A 79 -1.15 4.22 11.98
CA HIS A 79 -0.53 3.74 13.21
C HIS A 79 -0.24 4.91 14.17
N PRO A 80 -0.80 4.92 15.39
CA PRO A 80 -0.69 6.06 16.31
C PRO A 80 0.74 6.49 16.61
N ARG A 81 1.64 5.53 16.90
CA ARG A 81 3.04 5.86 17.18
C ARG A 81 3.76 6.47 15.98
N GLN A 82 3.40 6.05 14.76
CA GLN A 82 4.05 6.52 13.55
C GLN A 82 3.61 7.95 13.22
N VAL A 83 2.31 8.23 13.30
CA VAL A 83 1.82 9.59 13.05
C VAL A 83 2.30 10.56 14.12
N MET A 84 2.40 10.15 15.39
CA MET A 84 3.01 10.98 16.45
C MET A 84 4.49 11.26 16.20
N ARG A 85 5.25 10.25 15.77
CA ARG A 85 6.68 10.41 15.43
C ARG A 85 6.85 11.41 14.29
N ARG A 86 6.05 11.29 13.23
CA ARG A 86 6.05 12.20 12.08
C ARG A 86 5.63 13.61 12.49
N ALA A 87 4.54 13.76 13.23
CA ALA A 87 4.07 15.06 13.69
C ALA A 87 5.11 15.81 14.51
N ARG A 88 5.81 15.13 15.43
CA ARG A 88 6.87 15.78 16.23
C ARG A 88 8.02 16.33 15.39
N HIS A 89 8.32 15.69 14.26
CA HIS A 89 9.43 16.08 13.39
C HIS A 89 9.00 17.09 12.33
N ASP A 90 7.92 16.79 11.62
CA ASP A 90 7.50 17.51 10.41
C ASP A 90 6.49 18.62 10.72
N PHE A 91 5.65 18.46 11.76
CA PHE A 91 4.55 19.38 12.09
C PHE A 91 4.35 19.53 13.62
N PRO A 92 5.31 20.12 14.36
CA PRO A 92 5.25 20.15 15.83
C PRO A 92 3.98 20.80 16.39
N SER A 93 3.44 21.80 15.67
CA SER A 93 2.18 22.48 16.00
C SER A 93 0.97 21.54 16.01
N ALA A 94 0.99 20.46 15.24
CA ALA A 94 -0.11 19.49 15.15
C ALA A 94 -0.13 18.44 16.26
N VAL A 95 0.95 18.34 17.04
CA VAL A 95 1.11 17.34 18.12
C VAL A 95 -0.04 17.35 19.13
N PRO A 96 -0.55 18.49 19.63
CA PRO A 96 -1.67 18.49 20.58
C PRO A 96 -2.95 17.87 20.01
N ILE A 97 -3.28 18.17 18.76
CA ILE A 97 -4.47 17.67 18.08
C ILE A 97 -4.35 16.16 17.83
N ILE A 98 -3.24 15.71 17.25
CA ILE A 98 -3.02 14.29 16.96
C ILE A 98 -2.99 13.47 18.26
N ARG A 99 -2.37 14.01 19.33
CA ARG A 99 -2.38 13.38 20.66
C ARG A 99 -3.80 13.25 21.22
N SER A 100 -4.63 14.29 21.07
CA SER A 100 -6.02 14.26 21.50
C SER A 100 -6.79 13.12 20.84
N VAL A 101 -6.67 12.98 19.51
CA VAL A 101 -7.32 11.90 18.74
C VAL A 101 -6.83 10.53 19.19
N ILE A 102 -5.51 10.32 19.26
CA ILE A 102 -4.91 9.03 19.60
C ILE A 102 -5.22 8.60 21.04
N ASN A 103 -5.29 9.54 21.98
CA ASN A 103 -5.57 9.21 23.38
C ASN A 103 -7.01 8.72 23.59
N ARG A 104 -7.95 9.08 22.71
CA ARG A 104 -9.33 8.56 22.75
C ARG A 104 -9.38 7.05 22.44
N GLN A 105 -8.42 6.54 21.67
CA GLN A 105 -8.38 5.14 21.23
C GLN A 105 -6.96 4.57 21.38
N ARG A 106 -6.50 4.46 22.63
CA ARG A 106 -5.11 4.08 22.93
C ARG A 106 -4.78 2.70 22.36
N ASN A 107 -3.70 2.63 21.58
CA ASN A 107 -3.21 1.44 20.87
C ASN A 107 -4.13 0.92 19.74
N THR A 108 -5.18 1.64 19.38
CA THR A 108 -6.03 1.28 18.24
C THR A 108 -5.53 1.98 16.98
N LEU A 109 -5.58 1.28 15.85
CA LEU A 109 -5.35 1.91 14.56
C LEU A 109 -6.46 2.89 14.23
N VAL A 110 -6.11 4.05 13.68
CA VAL A 110 -7.06 5.14 13.41
C VAL A 110 -7.39 5.19 11.92
N LEU A 111 -8.64 5.46 11.56
CA LEU A 111 -9.02 5.69 10.17
C LEU A 111 -8.38 6.98 9.66
N GLU A 112 -7.79 6.96 8.47
CA GLU A 112 -7.15 8.14 7.88
C GLU A 112 -8.14 9.31 7.75
N ASP A 113 -9.37 9.04 7.31
CA ASP A 113 -10.40 10.06 7.12
C ASP A 113 -10.88 10.68 8.43
N GLU A 114 -10.96 9.89 9.51
CA GLU A 114 -11.29 10.39 10.85
C GLU A 114 -10.23 11.37 11.32
N LEU A 115 -8.95 10.98 11.24
CA LEU A 115 -7.84 11.84 11.63
C LEU A 115 -7.75 13.10 10.74
N ALA A 116 -7.95 12.95 9.43
CA ALA A 116 -7.97 14.07 8.50
C ALA A 116 -9.10 15.05 8.80
N SER A 117 -10.28 14.56 9.20
CA SER A 117 -11.41 15.39 9.62
C SER A 117 -11.08 16.22 10.87
N GLU A 118 -10.47 15.60 11.88
CA GLU A 118 -10.05 16.29 13.11
C GLU A 118 -8.97 17.34 12.84
N ILE A 119 -8.02 17.06 11.94
CA ILE A 119 -6.99 18.02 11.51
C ILE A 119 -7.63 19.22 10.81
N ARG A 120 -8.56 18.99 9.87
CA ARG A 120 -9.22 20.08 9.12
C ARG A 120 -10.03 21.02 10.02
N LYS A 121 -10.66 20.47 11.07
CA LYS A 121 -11.44 21.23 12.06
C LYS A 121 -10.60 21.95 13.11
N SER A 122 -9.29 21.70 13.14
CA SER A 122 -8.40 22.28 14.14
C SER A 122 -8.10 23.76 13.91
N THR A 123 -7.40 24.38 14.86
CA THR A 123 -6.93 25.77 14.79
C THR A 123 -5.57 25.90 14.08
N LEU A 124 -5.06 24.85 13.43
CA LEU A 124 -3.83 24.92 12.64
C LEU A 124 -3.99 25.87 11.45
N LEU A 125 -2.87 26.36 10.93
CA LEU A 125 -2.86 27.09 9.66
C LEU A 125 -3.34 26.18 8.52
N GLU A 126 -4.08 26.73 7.56
CA GLU A 126 -4.63 25.95 6.42
C GLU A 126 -3.55 25.27 5.57
N THR A 127 -2.38 25.89 5.48
CA THR A 127 -1.20 25.32 4.82
C THR A 127 -0.69 24.07 5.56
N ASP A 128 -0.65 24.11 6.89
CA ASP A 128 -0.25 22.96 7.72
C ASP A 128 -1.31 21.86 7.69
N LYS A 129 -2.60 22.21 7.71
CA LYS A 129 -3.70 21.25 7.56
C LYS A 129 -3.58 20.47 6.26
N THR A 130 -3.45 21.18 5.14
CA THR A 130 -3.32 20.59 3.81
C THR A 130 -2.11 19.66 3.74
N LYS A 131 -0.92 20.17 4.12
CA LYS A 131 0.32 19.38 4.09
C LYS A 131 0.25 18.16 5.00
N LEU A 132 -0.27 18.30 6.21
CA LEU A 132 -0.35 17.18 7.16
C LEU A 132 -1.29 16.10 6.63
N VAL A 133 -2.48 16.47 6.13
CA VAL A 133 -3.44 15.53 5.53
C VAL A 133 -2.84 14.82 4.32
N GLU A 134 -2.19 15.55 3.40
CA GLU A 134 -1.52 14.97 2.23
C GLU A 134 -0.40 13.99 2.60
N ASN A 135 0.14 14.07 3.81
CA ASN A 135 1.24 13.23 4.29
C ASN A 135 0.82 12.17 5.32
N LEU A 136 -0.47 12.05 5.66
CA LEU A 136 -0.95 11.02 6.59
C LEU A 136 -0.61 9.59 6.12
N TRP A 137 -0.61 9.35 4.81
CA TRP A 137 -0.24 8.04 4.25
C TRP A 137 1.14 7.57 4.71
N ARG A 138 2.08 8.47 5.06
CA ARG A 138 3.41 8.12 5.60
C ARG A 138 3.37 7.51 7.00
N ALA A 139 2.22 7.52 7.66
CA ALA A 139 1.97 6.85 8.92
C ALA A 139 1.00 5.67 8.79
N SER A 140 0.56 5.34 7.57
CA SER A 140 -0.31 4.20 7.31
C SER A 140 0.40 2.86 7.49
N ILE A 141 -0.36 1.80 7.73
CA ILE A 141 0.15 0.43 7.72
C ILE A 141 0.84 0.11 6.39
N ALA A 142 0.26 0.50 5.25
CA ALA A 142 0.86 0.28 3.93
C ALA A 142 2.26 0.87 3.80
N ASN A 143 2.49 2.06 4.37
CA ASN A 143 3.81 2.67 4.37
C ASN A 143 4.79 1.99 5.34
N ILE A 144 4.31 1.50 6.49
CA ILE A 144 5.11 0.71 7.43
C ILE A 144 5.55 -0.60 6.77
N VAL A 145 4.67 -1.26 6.01
CA VAL A 145 5.00 -2.44 5.20
C VAL A 145 6.16 -2.13 4.27
N TYR A 146 6.10 -1.00 3.56
CA TYR A 146 7.17 -0.64 2.63
C TYR A 146 8.51 -0.49 3.36
N ASP A 147 8.53 0.25 4.47
CA ASP A 147 9.75 0.53 5.24
C ASP A 147 10.37 -0.70 5.89
N HIS A 148 9.53 -1.58 6.46
CA HIS A 148 10.00 -2.63 7.37
C HIS A 148 9.96 -4.04 6.79
N ILE A 149 9.05 -4.29 5.84
CA ILE A 149 8.93 -5.59 5.19
C ILE A 149 9.57 -5.49 3.80
N ARG A 150 9.02 -4.70 2.89
CA ARG A 150 9.48 -4.67 1.50
C ARG A 150 10.95 -4.32 1.37
N VAL A 151 11.43 -3.29 2.07
CA VAL A 151 12.86 -2.92 2.02
C VAL A 151 13.73 -4.04 2.59
N ALA A 152 13.31 -4.70 3.67
CA ALA A 152 14.07 -5.79 4.28
C ALA A 152 14.08 -7.07 3.42
N GLU A 153 12.97 -7.41 2.76
CA GLU A 153 12.87 -8.55 1.83
C GLU A 153 13.67 -8.31 0.55
N VAL A 154 13.69 -7.07 0.03
CA VAL A 154 14.35 -6.77 -1.25
C VAL A 154 15.84 -6.44 -1.11
N HIS A 155 16.26 -5.86 0.03
CA HIS A 155 17.63 -5.38 0.23
C HIS A 155 18.32 -5.93 1.48
N GLY A 156 17.63 -6.72 2.29
CA GLY A 156 18.12 -7.26 3.55
C GLY A 156 18.03 -8.79 3.60
N PRO A 157 18.21 -9.39 4.79
CA PRO A 157 18.20 -10.84 4.98
C PRO A 157 16.80 -11.46 5.00
N GLY A 158 15.75 -10.72 4.64
CA GLY A 158 14.35 -11.10 4.87
C GLY A 158 13.84 -10.68 6.26
N SER A 159 12.52 -10.48 6.35
CA SER A 159 11.81 -10.07 7.57
C SER A 159 10.89 -11.17 8.13
N GLY A 160 10.41 -12.08 7.27
CA GLY A 160 9.43 -13.10 7.65
C GLY A 160 8.07 -12.53 8.04
N GLY A 161 7.84 -11.22 7.82
CA GLY A 161 6.62 -10.50 8.17
C GLY A 161 6.80 -9.47 9.28
N LEU A 162 5.69 -8.91 9.77
CA LEU A 162 5.69 -7.95 10.88
C LEU A 162 4.48 -8.14 11.77
N SER A 163 4.69 -8.34 13.08
CA SER A 163 3.63 -8.37 14.08
C SER A 163 3.47 -7.03 14.78
N PHE A 164 2.22 -6.66 15.07
CA PHE A 164 1.86 -5.52 15.91
C PHE A 164 1.22 -5.97 17.23
N ASP A 165 2.00 -6.61 18.10
CA ASP A 165 1.55 -7.34 19.31
C ASP A 165 0.50 -6.61 20.17
N LYS A 166 0.70 -5.31 20.42
CA LYS A 166 -0.18 -4.50 21.30
C LYS A 166 -1.20 -3.66 20.54
N THR A 167 -1.17 -3.70 19.21
CA THR A 167 -2.03 -2.86 18.37
C THR A 167 -3.37 -3.54 18.14
N VAL A 168 -4.45 -2.77 18.27
CA VAL A 168 -5.83 -3.24 18.10
C VAL A 168 -6.37 -2.82 16.74
N TYR A 169 -6.99 -3.76 16.03
CA TYR A 169 -7.73 -3.53 14.80
C TYR A 169 -8.99 -4.41 14.77
N ALA A 170 -10.16 -3.80 14.55
CA ALA A 170 -11.45 -4.50 14.52
C ALA A 170 -11.68 -5.43 15.73
N GLY A 171 -11.26 -5.01 16.93
CA GLY A 171 -11.38 -5.79 18.17
C GLY A 171 -10.28 -6.84 18.39
N ASN A 172 -9.41 -7.09 17.41
CA ASN A 172 -8.32 -8.05 17.53
C ASN A 172 -7.01 -7.35 17.89
N THR A 173 -6.30 -7.88 18.88
CA THR A 173 -4.91 -7.53 19.21
C THR A 173 -3.94 -8.38 18.41
N GLY A 174 -2.75 -7.86 18.09
CA GLY A 174 -1.68 -8.68 17.50
C GLY A 174 -1.87 -8.95 16.02
N VAL A 175 -2.21 -7.90 15.26
CA VAL A 175 -2.30 -8.01 13.80
C VAL A 175 -0.94 -8.40 13.23
N THR A 176 -0.90 -9.50 12.50
CA THR A 176 0.31 -9.97 11.80
C THR A 176 0.17 -9.68 10.31
N LEU A 177 1.22 -9.09 9.73
CA LEU A 177 1.37 -8.89 8.30
C LEU A 177 2.24 -10.01 7.74
N ASP A 178 1.61 -11.02 7.16
CA ASP A 178 2.26 -12.23 6.65
C ASP A 178 2.02 -12.44 5.15
N PHE A 179 2.67 -13.46 4.60
CA PHE A 179 2.53 -13.85 3.19
C PHE A 179 1.08 -13.98 2.75
N ASP A 180 0.22 -14.62 3.54
CA ASP A 180 -1.17 -14.91 3.13
C ASP A 180 -1.97 -13.63 2.95
N MET A 181 -1.77 -12.65 3.84
CA MET A 181 -2.34 -11.32 3.69
C MET A 181 -1.89 -10.63 2.40
N PHE A 182 -0.59 -10.68 2.09
CA PHE A 182 -0.05 -10.05 0.88
C PHE A 182 -0.41 -10.79 -0.41
N TYR A 183 -0.48 -12.12 -0.37
CA TYR A 183 -0.92 -12.94 -1.49
C TYR A 183 -2.36 -12.62 -1.87
N ASN A 184 -3.25 -12.55 -0.88
CA ASN A 184 -4.64 -12.15 -1.08
C ASN A 184 -4.74 -10.71 -1.62
N ALA A 185 -3.97 -9.78 -1.05
CA ALA A 185 -3.90 -8.40 -1.54
C ALA A 185 -3.43 -8.34 -3.00
N LEU A 186 -2.38 -9.09 -3.35
CA LEU A 186 -1.82 -9.16 -4.70
C LEU A 186 -2.85 -9.67 -5.72
N GLY A 187 -3.62 -10.72 -5.38
CA GLY A 187 -4.71 -11.21 -6.22
C GLY A 187 -5.78 -10.14 -6.49
N GLN A 188 -6.21 -9.42 -5.46
CA GLN A 188 -7.19 -8.34 -5.60
C GLN A 188 -6.66 -7.16 -6.41
N ILE A 189 -5.38 -6.81 -6.24
CA ILE A 189 -4.72 -5.76 -7.02
C ILE A 189 -4.66 -6.17 -8.50
N LEU A 190 -4.22 -7.39 -8.80
CA LEU A 190 -4.19 -7.90 -10.17
C LEU A 190 -5.55 -7.81 -10.82
N GLU A 191 -6.60 -8.29 -10.16
CA GLU A 191 -7.95 -8.33 -10.73
C GLU A 191 -8.46 -6.92 -11.06
N LYS A 192 -8.31 -5.96 -10.13
CA LYS A 192 -8.71 -4.58 -10.37
C LYS A 192 -7.90 -3.93 -11.51
N VAL A 193 -6.58 -4.11 -11.53
CA VAL A 193 -5.72 -3.54 -12.57
C VAL A 193 -6.01 -4.14 -13.94
N ARG A 194 -6.20 -5.47 -14.01
CA ARG A 194 -6.62 -6.16 -15.24
C ARG A 194 -7.95 -5.63 -15.72
N LYS A 195 -8.96 -5.55 -14.85
CA LYS A 195 -10.29 -5.04 -15.19
C LYS A 195 -10.25 -3.64 -15.79
N VAL A 196 -9.53 -2.70 -15.15
CA VAL A 196 -9.36 -1.34 -15.68
C VAL A 196 -8.61 -1.35 -17.02
N SER A 197 -7.57 -2.17 -17.14
CA SER A 197 -6.81 -2.28 -18.39
C SER A 197 -7.66 -2.78 -19.56
N MET A 198 -8.50 -3.80 -19.33
CA MET A 198 -9.40 -4.34 -20.35
C MET A 198 -10.48 -3.34 -20.73
N ALA A 199 -11.07 -2.65 -19.73
CA ALA A 199 -12.11 -1.65 -19.96
C ALA A 199 -11.61 -0.42 -20.74
N THR A 200 -10.37 0.00 -20.50
CA THR A 200 -9.80 1.22 -21.11
C THR A 200 -8.94 0.94 -22.34
N GLY A 201 -8.55 -0.31 -22.57
CA GLY A 201 -7.53 -0.67 -23.57
C GLY A 201 -6.14 -0.09 -23.26
N GLN A 202 -5.90 0.39 -22.04
CA GLN A 202 -4.60 0.93 -21.60
C GLN A 202 -3.84 -0.08 -20.75
N TRP A 203 -2.52 -0.15 -20.93
CA TRP A 203 -1.67 -1.00 -20.11
C TRP A 203 -1.75 -0.57 -18.64
N PHE A 204 -2.09 -1.50 -17.75
CA PHE A 204 -2.30 -1.24 -16.33
C PHE A 204 -3.38 -0.18 -16.05
N GLY A 205 -4.24 0.18 -17.01
CA GLY A 205 -5.17 1.29 -16.88
C GLY A 205 -4.52 2.68 -16.89
N ASN A 206 -3.23 2.77 -17.23
CA ASN A 206 -2.47 4.01 -17.28
C ASN A 206 -2.19 4.40 -18.75
N PRO A 207 -2.73 5.52 -19.27
CA PRO A 207 -2.51 5.94 -20.65
C PRO A 207 -1.04 6.32 -20.93
N ASP A 208 -0.27 6.64 -19.90
CA ASP A 208 1.12 7.11 -20.01
C ASP A 208 2.14 5.99 -19.81
N TYR A 209 1.69 4.78 -19.48
CA TYR A 209 2.56 3.67 -19.09
C TYR A 209 3.71 3.39 -20.07
N MET A 210 3.45 3.42 -21.38
CA MET A 210 4.49 3.18 -22.39
C MET A 210 5.48 4.33 -22.48
N ARG A 211 5.01 5.57 -22.29
CA ARG A 211 5.83 6.79 -22.34
C ARG A 211 6.78 6.87 -21.14
N GLU A 212 6.34 6.41 -19.98
CA GLU A 212 7.11 6.41 -18.73
C GLU A 212 8.18 5.30 -18.68
N ARG A 213 8.20 4.39 -19.67
CA ARG A 213 9.06 3.19 -19.70
C ARG A 213 10.02 3.13 -20.89
N CYS A 214 9.87 4.02 -21.86
CA CYS A 214 10.79 4.21 -22.99
C CYS A 214 11.75 5.36 -22.69
#